data_AF-A0AAF3FK97-F1
#
_entry.id   AF-A0AAF3FK97-F1
#
_cell.length_a   1.000
_cell.length_b   1.000
_cell.length_c   1.000
_cell.angle_alpha   90.00
_cell.angle_beta   90.00
_cell.angle_gamma   90.00
#
_symmetry.space_group_name_H-M   'P 1'
#
loop_
_entity.id
_entity.type
_entity.pdbx_description
1 polymer ?
#
loop_
_entity_poly.entity_id
_entity_poly.type
_entity_poly.pdbx_seq_one_letter_code
_entity_poly.pdbx_strand_id
1 'polypeptide(L)'
;MTSIGFKVQQHRGCYYPFDGTGGVLAHALYPPNGQLHFDDDEKWTYKDAEKIRREYTDLLYVAIHEIGHTLGVDHLENKNSIMYFSYKEPIDVRGRYIEPTLHQVDIAAIQKIYGKRERAPAPALPTRRPANDEIEIGAADPVNHNGNDRPTDETPKSTSCPVKIDAIVADGSSTLIFDGNTLFIFNDQRRIVKQHLINEIFSDPPQQLEAAVLDHRMRKLIFFERGGTLHAYFHSNFFNRYLSAYKRRFDQYHHLTGAISFKSGAILLLDKNYKYATYDSRLGNSSEFKPIDFQNFPRNVRGAIKASHDESQLYLFTNNRVYLYNVDEEIVEKEQALSEWLNCR
;
A
#
# COMPACT_ATOMS: atom_id res chain seq x y z
N MET A 1 -8.17 -2.61 21.36
CA MET A 1 -9.62 -2.86 21.20
C MET A 1 -10.04 -2.16 19.92
N THR A 2 -10.71 -2.88 19.02
CA THR A 2 -11.36 -2.31 17.83
C THR A 2 -12.49 -1.38 18.28
N SER A 3 -12.48 -0.12 17.85
CA SER A 3 -13.52 0.86 18.21
C SER A 3 -13.97 1.66 17.00
N ILE A 4 -15.26 2.01 16.97
CA ILE A 4 -15.85 2.91 15.99
C ILE A 4 -16.24 4.20 16.71
N GLY A 5 -15.91 5.37 16.16
CA GLY A 5 -16.31 6.63 16.77
C GLY A 5 -16.32 7.81 15.82
N PHE A 6 -17.12 8.82 16.15
CA PHE A 6 -17.11 10.12 15.50
C PHE A 6 -16.13 11.02 16.24
N LYS A 7 -15.26 11.72 15.51
CA LYS A 7 -14.19 12.57 16.05
C LYS A 7 -14.08 13.83 15.20
N VAL A 8 -13.63 14.92 15.79
CA VAL A 8 -13.29 16.15 15.05
C VAL A 8 -11.78 16.34 15.06
N GLN A 9 -11.24 16.85 13.96
CA GLN A 9 -9.85 17.31 13.84
C GLN A 9 -8.85 16.36 14.52
N GLN A 10 -7.92 16.91 15.32
CA GLN A 10 -7.02 16.11 16.16
C GLN A 10 -7.79 15.47 17.32
N HIS A 11 -7.68 14.14 17.45
CA HIS A 11 -8.36 13.38 18.49
C HIS A 11 -7.42 12.39 19.19
N ARG A 12 -7.78 12.01 20.43
CA ARG A 12 -6.92 11.20 21.30
C ARG A 12 -6.68 9.80 20.71
N GLY A 13 -5.42 9.39 20.66
CA GLY A 13 -5.03 8.04 20.22
C GLY A 13 -4.97 7.85 18.70
N CYS A 14 -5.06 8.94 17.93
CA CYS A 14 -4.94 8.92 16.47
C CYS A 14 -3.98 10.03 16.01
N TYR A 15 -3.07 9.69 15.10
CA TYR A 15 -2.10 10.64 14.53
C TYR A 15 -2.57 11.29 13.21
N TYR A 16 -3.81 10.99 12.80
CA TYR A 16 -4.42 11.53 11.60
C TYR A 16 -5.56 12.47 12.03
N PRO A 17 -5.33 13.79 12.04
CA PRO A 17 -6.41 14.73 12.27
C PRO A 17 -7.33 14.80 11.05
N PHE A 18 -8.63 15.00 11.29
CA PHE A 18 -9.56 15.38 10.23
C PHE A 18 -9.38 16.85 9.81
N ASP A 19 -9.89 17.21 8.64
CA ASP A 19 -9.74 18.53 8.00
C ASP A 19 -10.98 19.44 8.12
N GLY A 20 -12.02 18.99 8.84
CA GLY A 20 -13.27 19.73 8.99
C GLY A 20 -14.24 19.34 7.87
N THR A 21 -15.24 20.17 7.59
CA THR A 21 -16.26 19.83 6.58
C THR A 21 -15.65 19.65 5.18
N GLY A 22 -15.91 18.50 4.57
CA GLY A 22 -15.39 18.08 3.27
C GLY A 22 -13.94 17.58 3.35
N GLY A 23 -13.49 16.85 2.33
CA GLY A 23 -12.15 16.29 2.34
C GLY A 23 -12.13 14.89 2.93
N VAL A 24 -11.61 14.71 4.14
CA VAL A 24 -11.51 13.39 4.80
C VAL A 24 -12.81 13.06 5.53
N LEU A 25 -13.64 12.25 4.86
CA LEU A 25 -14.89 11.80 5.44
C LEU A 25 -14.68 10.86 6.65
N ALA A 26 -13.70 9.98 6.55
CA ALA A 26 -13.39 8.98 7.57
C ALA A 26 -11.98 8.40 7.34
N HIS A 27 -11.50 7.65 8.32
CA HIS A 27 -10.38 6.72 8.11
C HIS A 27 -10.53 5.46 8.97
N ALA A 28 -9.83 4.42 8.55
CA ALA A 28 -9.69 3.17 9.28
C ALA A 28 -8.22 2.77 9.44
N LEU A 29 -7.91 2.21 10.59
CA LEU A 29 -6.62 1.56 10.83
C LEU A 29 -6.72 0.10 10.40
N TYR A 30 -5.75 -0.32 9.58
CA TYR A 30 -5.66 -1.68 9.07
C TYR A 30 -5.53 -2.72 10.19
N PRO A 31 -5.80 -4.01 9.91
CA PRO A 31 -5.50 -5.10 10.83
C PRO A 31 -4.05 -5.01 11.36
N PRO A 32 -3.80 -5.33 12.64
CA PRO A 32 -4.76 -5.87 13.62
C PRO A 32 -5.52 -4.79 14.42
N ASN A 33 -5.32 -3.50 14.15
CA ASN A 33 -5.86 -2.43 14.97
C ASN A 33 -7.39 -2.27 14.78
N GLY A 34 -7.82 -2.08 13.53
CA GLY A 34 -9.24 -2.07 13.15
C GLY A 34 -10.07 -0.90 13.68
N GLN A 35 -9.46 0.14 14.25
CA GLN A 35 -10.20 1.34 14.64
C GLN A 35 -10.75 2.08 13.42
N LEU A 36 -11.95 2.62 13.54
CA LEU A 36 -12.64 3.36 12.48
C LEU A 36 -13.11 4.69 13.06
N HIS A 37 -12.66 5.80 12.49
CA HIS A 37 -13.13 7.13 12.87
C HIS A 37 -13.86 7.79 11.71
N PHE A 38 -15.01 8.40 11.99
CA PHE A 38 -15.72 9.28 11.07
C PHE A 38 -15.46 10.72 11.48
N ASP A 39 -15.31 11.63 10.51
CA ASP A 39 -15.21 13.05 10.81
C ASP A 39 -16.56 13.61 11.23
N ASP A 40 -16.67 14.04 12.49
CA ASP A 40 -17.90 14.60 13.06
C ASP A 40 -18.17 16.04 12.57
N ASP A 41 -17.22 16.67 11.88
CA ASP A 41 -17.42 17.95 11.17
C ASP A 41 -18.20 17.76 9.84
N GLU A 42 -18.45 16.51 9.42
CA GLU A 42 -19.24 16.18 8.23
C GLU A 42 -20.74 16.15 8.49
N LYS A 43 -21.50 16.50 7.45
CA LYS A 43 -22.96 16.41 7.47
C LYS A 43 -23.42 15.00 7.18
N TRP A 44 -23.39 14.13 8.19
CA TRP A 44 -23.82 12.74 8.03
C TRP A 44 -25.33 12.60 7.80
N THR A 45 -25.66 11.66 6.93
CA THR A 45 -27.01 11.14 6.76
C THR A 45 -26.99 9.63 6.56
N TYR A 46 -28.14 8.98 6.64
CA TYR A 46 -28.28 7.54 6.43
C TYR A 46 -29.42 7.27 5.47
N LYS A 47 -29.11 6.76 4.28
CA LYS A 47 -30.07 6.36 3.25
C LYS A 47 -31.11 7.44 2.89
N ASP A 48 -30.71 8.71 2.94
CA ASP A 48 -31.58 9.86 2.66
C ASP A 48 -31.10 10.61 1.42
N ALA A 49 -31.71 10.30 0.28
CA ALA A 49 -31.34 10.90 -1.00
C ALA A 49 -31.62 12.41 -1.06
N GLU A 50 -32.61 12.93 -0.33
CA GLU A 50 -32.90 14.37 -0.32
C GLU A 50 -31.78 15.13 0.40
N LYS A 51 -31.27 14.59 1.51
CA LYS A 51 -30.11 15.15 2.19
C LYS A 51 -28.82 14.99 1.38
N ILE A 52 -28.58 13.83 0.76
CA ILE A 52 -27.37 13.62 -0.07
C ILE A 52 -27.29 14.65 -1.20
N ARG A 53 -28.41 14.93 -1.89
CA ARG A 53 -28.48 16.00 -2.91
C ARG A 53 -28.20 17.41 -2.37
N ARG A 54 -28.26 17.60 -1.05
CA ARG A 54 -27.96 18.85 -0.35
C ARG A 54 -26.60 18.77 0.34
N GLU A 55 -25.67 18.01 -0.24
CA GLU A 55 -24.28 17.91 0.20
C GLU A 55 -24.12 17.26 1.59
N TYR A 56 -25.02 16.33 1.94
CA TYR A 56 -24.80 15.43 3.08
C TYR A 56 -24.10 14.15 2.62
N THR A 57 -23.32 13.56 3.51
CA THR A 57 -22.53 12.36 3.25
C THR A 57 -23.28 11.12 3.75
N ASP A 58 -23.45 10.10 2.91
CA ASP A 58 -24.10 8.85 3.30
C ASP A 58 -23.17 8.01 4.18
N LEU A 59 -23.54 7.88 5.46
CA LEU A 59 -22.78 7.14 6.46
C LEU A 59 -22.62 5.67 6.09
N LEU A 60 -23.65 5.05 5.49
CA LEU A 60 -23.57 3.64 5.10
C LEU A 60 -22.52 3.40 4.03
N TYR A 61 -22.49 4.23 2.99
CA TYR A 61 -21.50 4.12 1.91
C TYR A 61 -20.06 4.23 2.46
N VAL A 62 -19.79 5.26 3.26
CA VAL A 62 -18.47 5.48 3.86
C VAL A 62 -18.12 4.36 4.84
N ALA A 63 -19.06 3.93 5.68
CA ALA A 63 -18.83 2.85 6.63
C ALA A 63 -18.43 1.53 5.94
N ILE A 64 -19.08 1.15 4.84
CA ILE A 64 -18.72 -0.08 4.11
C ILE A 64 -17.30 0.03 3.55
N HIS A 65 -16.93 1.18 3.01
CA HIS A 65 -15.59 1.46 2.53
C HIS A 65 -14.55 1.32 3.64
N GLU A 66 -14.73 2.01 4.76
CA GLU A 66 -13.77 1.99 5.87
C GLU A 66 -13.69 0.62 6.55
N ILE A 67 -14.81 -0.11 6.66
CA ILE A 67 -14.81 -1.49 7.13
C ILE A 67 -13.92 -2.36 6.22
N GLY A 68 -13.93 -2.14 4.91
CA GLY A 68 -13.00 -2.80 3.99
C GLY A 68 -11.54 -2.62 4.40
N HIS A 69 -11.11 -1.40 4.73
CA HIS A 69 -9.77 -1.12 5.25
C HIS A 69 -9.51 -1.82 6.59
N THR A 70 -10.48 -1.84 7.51
CA THR A 70 -10.33 -2.59 8.79
C THR A 70 -10.21 -4.10 8.59
N LEU A 71 -10.65 -4.61 7.44
CA LEU A 71 -10.51 -6.01 7.00
C LEU A 71 -9.28 -6.22 6.11
N GLY A 72 -8.44 -5.19 5.92
CA GLY A 72 -7.20 -5.27 5.16
C GLY A 72 -7.36 -5.16 3.64
N VAL A 73 -8.53 -4.75 3.15
CA VAL A 73 -8.75 -4.46 1.74
C VAL A 73 -8.27 -3.04 1.43
N ASP A 74 -7.25 -2.91 0.60
CA ASP A 74 -6.80 -1.61 0.08
C ASP A 74 -7.83 -0.98 -0.87
N HIS A 75 -7.63 0.32 -1.16
CA HIS A 75 -8.31 0.96 -2.28
C HIS A 75 -8.14 0.17 -3.59
N LEU A 76 -9.24 0.05 -4.34
CA LEU A 76 -9.29 -0.60 -5.65
C LEU A 76 -9.43 0.44 -6.76
N GLU A 77 -8.80 0.20 -7.92
CA GLU A 77 -8.80 1.16 -9.04
C GLU A 77 -10.15 1.28 -9.78
N ASN A 78 -11.02 0.28 -9.62
CA ASN A 78 -12.31 0.23 -10.30
C ASN A 78 -13.25 1.29 -9.71
N LYS A 79 -13.67 2.29 -10.51
CA LYS A 79 -14.58 3.37 -10.08
C LYS A 79 -15.96 2.91 -9.59
N ASN A 80 -16.34 1.66 -9.85
CA ASN A 80 -17.59 1.06 -9.39
C ASN A 80 -17.41 0.21 -8.12
N SER A 81 -16.18 0.05 -7.62
CA SER A 81 -15.87 -0.60 -6.35
C SER A 81 -16.29 0.28 -5.18
N ILE A 82 -16.80 -0.32 -4.11
CA ILE A 82 -17.03 0.42 -2.86
C ILE A 82 -15.71 0.87 -2.22
N MET A 83 -14.61 0.17 -2.53
CA MET A 83 -13.24 0.50 -2.12
C MET A 83 -12.54 1.49 -3.07
N TYR A 84 -13.27 2.15 -3.98
CA TYR A 84 -12.67 3.23 -4.75
C TYR A 84 -12.37 4.43 -3.84
N PHE A 85 -11.19 5.05 -3.99
CA PHE A 85 -10.68 6.07 -3.04
C PHE A 85 -11.55 7.34 -2.92
N SER A 86 -12.41 7.61 -3.90
CA SER A 86 -13.24 8.80 -3.93
C SER A 86 -14.67 8.43 -3.58
N TYR A 87 -15.29 9.20 -2.69
CA TYR A 87 -16.72 9.11 -2.43
C TYR A 87 -17.52 9.34 -3.71
N LYS A 88 -18.54 8.50 -3.89
CA LYS A 88 -19.53 8.61 -4.95
C LYS A 88 -20.89 8.68 -4.30
N GLU A 89 -21.62 9.75 -4.58
CA GLU A 89 -22.98 9.91 -4.08
C GLU A 89 -23.85 8.70 -4.48
N PRO A 90 -24.48 8.00 -3.50
CA PRO A 90 -25.31 6.84 -3.77
C PRO A 90 -26.72 7.28 -4.21
N ILE A 91 -26.80 8.11 -5.25
CA ILE A 91 -28.05 8.55 -5.87
C ILE A 91 -28.01 8.33 -7.39
N ASP A 92 -29.16 7.99 -7.97
CA ASP A 92 -29.29 7.86 -9.42
C ASP A 92 -29.54 9.21 -10.11
N VAL A 93 -29.61 9.20 -11.44
CA VAL A 93 -29.88 10.42 -12.25
C VAL A 93 -31.27 11.05 -11.98
N ARG A 94 -32.18 10.32 -11.33
CA ARG A 94 -33.50 10.80 -10.88
C ARG A 94 -33.46 11.19 -9.39
N GLY A 95 -32.28 11.07 -8.76
CA GLY A 95 -32.04 11.39 -7.38
C GLY A 95 -32.57 10.35 -6.38
N ARG A 96 -32.88 9.13 -6.81
CA ARG A 96 -33.31 8.08 -5.89
C ARG A 96 -32.08 7.46 -5.23
N TYR A 97 -32.20 7.10 -3.95
CA TYR A 97 -31.11 6.41 -3.24
C TYR A 97 -30.79 5.07 -3.93
N ILE A 98 -29.50 4.81 -4.12
CA ILE A 98 -28.96 3.54 -4.59
C ILE A 98 -28.29 2.87 -3.40
N GLU A 99 -28.79 1.71 -2.98
CA GLU A 99 -28.14 0.98 -1.89
C GLU A 99 -26.73 0.53 -2.31
N PRO A 100 -25.68 0.79 -1.50
CA PRO A 100 -24.33 0.38 -1.85
C PRO A 100 -24.23 -1.15 -1.91
N THR A 101 -23.71 -1.66 -3.02
CA THR A 101 -23.48 -3.10 -3.24
C THR A 101 -22.00 -3.37 -3.47
N LEU A 102 -21.52 -4.52 -3.02
CA LEU A 102 -20.16 -4.97 -3.33
C LEU A 102 -20.04 -5.31 -4.81
N HIS A 103 -19.10 -4.67 -5.50
CA HIS A 103 -18.72 -5.06 -6.85
C HIS A 103 -17.95 -6.39 -6.81
N GLN A 104 -17.91 -7.10 -7.94
CA GLN A 104 -17.16 -8.36 -8.05
C GLN A 104 -15.67 -8.23 -7.67
N VAL A 105 -15.09 -7.04 -7.82
CA VAL A 105 -13.69 -6.78 -7.44
C VAL A 105 -13.52 -6.63 -5.93
N ASP A 106 -14.53 -6.08 -5.23
CA ASP A 106 -14.57 -6.01 -3.78
C ASP A 106 -14.67 -7.41 -3.18
N ILE A 107 -15.59 -8.22 -3.74
CA ILE A 107 -15.79 -9.62 -3.36
C ILE A 107 -14.51 -10.43 -3.60
N ALA A 108 -13.87 -10.28 -4.76
CA ALA A 108 -12.64 -10.99 -5.06
C ALA A 108 -11.49 -10.57 -4.13
N ALA A 109 -11.38 -9.26 -3.82
CA ALA A 109 -10.35 -8.74 -2.92
C ALA A 109 -10.50 -9.31 -1.50
N ILE A 110 -11.70 -9.25 -0.91
CA ILE A 110 -11.91 -9.76 0.45
C ILE A 110 -11.77 -11.29 0.50
N GLN A 111 -12.23 -12.01 -0.53
CA GLN A 111 -12.07 -13.47 -0.61
C GLN A 111 -10.61 -13.90 -0.83
N LYS A 112 -9.76 -13.04 -1.38
CA LYS A 112 -8.32 -13.31 -1.46
C LYS A 112 -7.67 -13.33 -0.08
N ILE A 113 -8.20 -12.53 0.87
CA ILE A 113 -7.68 -12.45 2.24
C ILE A 113 -8.26 -13.57 3.11
N TYR A 114 -9.58 -13.79 3.04
CA TYR A 114 -10.30 -14.67 3.98
C TYR A 114 -10.88 -15.94 3.37
N GLY A 115 -10.69 -16.15 2.07
CA GLY A 115 -11.31 -17.26 1.33
C GLY A 115 -12.77 -17.00 0.96
N LYS A 116 -13.34 -17.91 0.16
CA LYS A 116 -14.77 -17.92 -0.13
C LYS A 116 -15.51 -18.48 1.08
N ARG A 117 -16.67 -17.91 1.39
CA ARG A 117 -17.58 -18.50 2.39
C ARG A 117 -17.97 -19.89 1.93
N GLU A 118 -17.55 -20.92 2.66
CA GLU A 118 -18.09 -22.27 2.50
C GLU A 118 -19.58 -22.19 2.81
N ARG A 119 -20.43 -22.59 1.85
CA ARG A 119 -21.83 -22.84 2.16
C ARG A 119 -21.84 -24.10 3.01
N ALA A 120 -22.20 -23.97 4.29
CA ALA A 120 -22.56 -25.15 5.07
C ALA A 120 -23.62 -25.93 4.27
N PRO A 121 -23.47 -27.26 4.10
CA PRO A 121 -24.53 -28.05 3.50
C PRO A 121 -25.83 -27.81 4.29
N ALA A 122 -26.94 -27.66 3.59
CA ALA A 122 -28.26 -27.53 4.22
C ALA A 122 -28.46 -28.69 5.21
N PRO A 123 -29.10 -28.47 6.38
CA PRO A 123 -29.36 -29.56 7.32
C PRO A 123 -30.16 -30.65 6.60
N ALA A 124 -29.57 -31.83 6.44
CA ALA A 124 -30.30 -32.97 5.91
C ALA A 124 -31.41 -33.36 6.90
N LEU A 125 -32.66 -33.30 6.45
CA LEU A 125 -33.80 -33.89 7.16
C LEU A 125 -33.58 -35.41 7.30
N PRO A 126 -33.93 -36.02 8.45
CA PRO A 126 -33.60 -37.41 8.70
C PRO A 126 -34.70 -38.32 8.16
N THR A 127 -34.40 -39.16 7.15
CA THR A 127 -35.20 -40.38 6.93
C THR A 127 -34.39 -41.53 6.33
N ARG A 128 -34.32 -42.61 7.13
CA ARG A 128 -34.33 -44.05 6.83
C ARG A 128 -33.43 -44.63 5.72
N ARG A 129 -32.47 -45.46 6.16
CA ARG A 129 -32.06 -46.73 5.52
C ARG A 129 -33.08 -47.85 5.81
N PRO A 130 -33.01 -49.06 5.19
CA PRO A 130 -32.10 -49.54 4.13
C PRO A 130 -32.82 -50.28 2.98
N ALA A 131 -32.08 -50.62 1.92
CA ALA A 131 -32.08 -51.96 1.34
C ALA A 131 -30.83 -52.15 0.46
N ASN A 132 -30.23 -53.34 0.57
CA ASN A 132 -29.11 -53.83 -0.22
C ASN A 132 -29.46 -53.89 -1.71
N ASP A 133 -28.46 -53.76 -2.56
CA ASP A 133 -28.08 -54.84 -3.48
C ASP A 133 -26.65 -54.61 -4.00
N GLU A 134 -25.91 -55.71 -4.02
CA GLU A 134 -24.55 -55.84 -4.51
C GLU A 134 -24.49 -55.66 -6.03
N ILE A 135 -23.29 -55.33 -6.56
CA ILE A 135 -22.61 -55.99 -7.68
C ILE A 135 -21.29 -55.22 -7.94
N GLU A 136 -20.16 -55.89 -7.64
CA GLU A 136 -18.84 -55.63 -8.26
C GLU A 136 -18.94 -55.81 -9.78
N ILE A 137 -18.15 -55.13 -10.63
CA ILE A 137 -16.96 -55.63 -11.35
C ILE A 137 -16.39 -54.48 -12.22
N GLY A 138 -15.06 -54.35 -12.31
CA GLY A 138 -14.42 -53.89 -13.55
C GLY A 138 -13.33 -52.82 -13.41
N ALA A 139 -12.11 -53.27 -13.13
CA ALA A 139 -10.90 -52.51 -13.39
C ALA A 139 -10.59 -52.49 -14.90
N ALA A 140 -10.13 -51.33 -15.42
CA ALA A 140 -9.24 -51.27 -16.57
C ALA A 140 -8.41 -49.96 -16.56
N ASP A 141 -7.17 -50.13 -17.00
CA ASP A 141 -5.95 -49.31 -16.89
C ASP A 141 -5.91 -47.92 -17.58
N PRO A 142 -4.85 -47.11 -17.33
CA PRO A 142 -4.79 -45.70 -17.65
C PRO A 142 -4.23 -45.43 -19.06
N VAL A 143 -4.71 -44.37 -19.71
CA VAL A 143 -4.07 -43.83 -20.92
C VAL A 143 -3.18 -42.65 -20.56
N ASN A 144 -1.89 -42.91 -20.74
CA ASN A 144 -0.75 -42.02 -20.67
C ASN A 144 -0.75 -41.06 -21.87
N HIS A 145 -0.70 -39.75 -21.63
CA HIS A 145 -0.21 -38.78 -22.60
C HIS A 145 0.89 -37.90 -21.98
N ASN A 146 2.12 -38.35 -22.22
CA ASN A 146 3.32 -37.54 -22.24
C ASN A 146 3.18 -36.40 -23.26
N GLY A 147 3.22 -35.16 -22.78
CA GLY A 147 3.51 -33.97 -23.55
C GLY A 147 4.59 -33.18 -22.82
N ASN A 148 5.84 -33.40 -23.21
CA ASN A 148 6.98 -32.59 -22.81
C ASN A 148 6.81 -31.18 -23.38
N ASP A 149 6.70 -30.17 -22.52
CA ASP A 149 7.19 -28.83 -22.80
C ASP A 149 7.71 -28.22 -21.50
N ARG A 150 9.02 -28.39 -21.31
CA ARG A 150 9.79 -27.83 -20.21
C ARG A 150 10.23 -26.43 -20.67
N PRO A 151 9.78 -25.33 -20.05
CA PRO A 151 10.36 -24.03 -20.34
C PRO A 151 11.80 -24.09 -19.88
N THR A 152 12.71 -23.85 -20.82
CA THR A 152 14.13 -23.73 -20.58
C THR A 152 14.40 -22.71 -19.49
N ASP A 153 15.11 -23.17 -18.48
CA ASP A 153 15.73 -22.40 -17.41
C ASP A 153 16.65 -21.35 -18.02
N GLU A 154 16.11 -20.15 -18.27
CA GLU A 154 16.93 -18.97 -18.53
C GLU A 154 17.62 -18.59 -17.22
N THR A 155 18.81 -19.13 -17.01
CA THR A 155 19.77 -18.62 -16.04
C THR A 155 19.88 -17.10 -16.22
N PRO A 156 19.55 -16.27 -15.21
CA PRO A 156 19.63 -14.82 -15.35
C PRO A 156 21.08 -14.41 -15.60
N LYS A 157 21.28 -13.58 -16.63
CA LYS A 157 22.52 -12.83 -16.84
C LYS A 157 22.98 -12.26 -15.50
N SER A 158 24.25 -12.50 -15.15
CA SER A 158 24.95 -11.91 -14.00
C SER A 158 24.59 -10.42 -13.87
N THR A 159 23.64 -10.11 -13.01
CA THR A 159 23.21 -8.74 -12.70
C THR A 159 24.08 -8.31 -11.54
N SER A 160 25.09 -7.48 -11.83
CA SER A 160 25.95 -6.90 -10.80
C SER A 160 25.09 -6.16 -9.79
N CYS A 161 25.32 -6.40 -8.51
CA CYS A 161 24.55 -5.75 -7.46
C CYS A 161 24.70 -4.22 -7.46
N PRO A 162 23.69 -3.49 -6.96
CA PRO A 162 23.77 -2.04 -6.84
C PRO A 162 24.98 -1.65 -5.98
N VAL A 163 25.76 -0.69 -6.48
CA VAL A 163 26.99 -0.21 -5.85
C VAL A 163 26.66 0.89 -4.84
N LYS A 164 25.57 1.63 -5.09
CA LYS A 164 25.00 2.63 -4.19
C LYS A 164 23.47 2.59 -4.23
N ILE A 165 22.84 3.29 -3.28
CA ILE A 165 21.39 3.50 -3.26
C ILE A 165 21.12 5.00 -3.35
N ASP A 166 20.54 5.44 -4.46
CA ASP A 166 20.00 6.78 -4.59
C ASP A 166 18.62 6.86 -3.93
N ALA A 167 17.79 5.82 -4.10
CA ALA A 167 16.53 5.62 -3.37
C ALA A 167 16.17 4.14 -3.27
N ILE A 168 15.33 3.79 -2.29
CA ILE A 168 14.78 2.44 -2.13
C ILE A 168 13.35 2.50 -1.60
N VAL A 169 12.50 1.64 -2.14
CA VAL A 169 11.08 1.57 -1.77
C VAL A 169 10.56 0.15 -1.94
N ALA A 170 9.73 -0.30 -1.01
CA ALA A 170 8.94 -1.51 -1.19
C ALA A 170 7.55 -1.13 -1.74
N ASP A 171 7.14 -1.74 -2.84
CA ASP A 171 5.83 -1.49 -3.46
C ASP A 171 4.71 -2.43 -2.96
N GLY A 172 5.05 -3.30 -2.01
CA GLY A 172 4.16 -4.33 -1.44
C GLY A 172 4.36 -5.72 -2.05
N SER A 173 4.95 -5.81 -3.25
CA SER A 173 5.24 -7.09 -3.93
C SER A 173 6.71 -7.27 -4.27
N SER A 174 7.44 -6.17 -4.33
CA SER A 174 8.85 -6.13 -4.67
C SER A 174 9.52 -4.96 -3.98
N THR A 175 10.84 -5.07 -3.83
CA THR A 175 11.69 -3.96 -3.40
C THR A 175 12.38 -3.37 -4.63
N LEU A 176 12.16 -2.07 -4.85
CA LEU A 176 12.75 -1.31 -5.94
C LEU A 176 13.97 -0.55 -5.40
N ILE A 177 15.14 -0.80 -5.96
CA ILE A 177 16.39 -0.12 -5.61
C ILE A 177 16.90 0.65 -6.82
N PHE A 178 17.17 1.94 -6.62
CA PHE A 178 17.62 2.86 -7.66
C PHE A 178 19.11 3.16 -7.48
N ASP A 179 19.90 2.89 -8.53
CA ASP A 179 21.34 3.21 -8.60
C ASP A 179 21.60 3.92 -9.94
N GLY A 180 21.73 5.25 -9.90
CA GLY A 180 21.86 6.08 -11.08
C GLY A 180 20.64 5.95 -11.99
N ASN A 181 20.85 5.48 -13.22
CA ASN A 181 19.77 5.24 -14.18
C ASN A 181 19.28 3.78 -14.19
N THR A 182 19.75 2.96 -13.26
CA THR A 182 19.42 1.54 -13.17
C THR A 182 18.43 1.29 -12.03
N LEU A 183 17.40 0.52 -12.33
CA LEU A 183 16.43 -0.01 -11.39
C LEU A 183 16.70 -1.51 -11.19
N PHE A 184 16.85 -1.91 -9.94
CA PHE A 184 16.89 -3.30 -9.52
C PHE A 184 15.58 -3.66 -8.82
N ILE A 185 14.95 -4.74 -9.25
CA ILE A 185 13.74 -5.27 -8.63
C ILE A 185 14.14 -6.52 -7.85
N PHE A 186 13.93 -6.47 -6.54
CA PHE A 186 14.18 -7.57 -5.61
C PHE A 186 12.86 -8.20 -5.17
N ASN A 187 12.85 -9.52 -5.01
CA ASN A 187 11.75 -10.23 -4.36
C ASN A 187 11.89 -10.24 -2.83
N ASP A 188 10.91 -10.82 -2.14
CA ASP A 188 10.88 -10.92 -0.67
C ASP A 188 12.04 -11.74 -0.08
N GLN A 189 12.68 -12.57 -0.90
CA GLN A 189 13.86 -13.36 -0.53
C GLN A 189 15.16 -12.57 -0.73
N ARG A 190 15.07 -11.26 -1.03
CA ARG A 190 16.19 -10.34 -1.26
C ARG A 190 17.08 -10.83 -2.40
N ARG A 191 16.47 -11.35 -3.47
CA ARG A 191 17.16 -11.72 -4.71
C ARG A 191 16.76 -10.78 -5.82
N ILE A 192 17.74 -10.35 -6.62
CA ILE A 192 17.49 -9.60 -7.85
C ILE A 192 16.70 -10.52 -8.78
N VAL A 193 15.46 -10.14 -9.09
CA VAL A 193 14.63 -10.84 -10.07
C VAL A 193 14.70 -10.19 -11.45
N LYS A 194 14.86 -8.86 -11.49
CA LYS A 194 14.95 -8.08 -12.74
C LYS A 194 15.86 -6.86 -12.57
N GLN A 195 16.48 -6.45 -13.66
CA GLN A 195 17.23 -5.20 -13.78
C GLN A 195 16.76 -4.48 -15.03
N HIS A 196 16.50 -3.18 -14.91
CA HIS A 196 15.99 -2.32 -15.97
C HIS A 196 16.67 -0.95 -15.95
N LEU A 197 16.58 -0.22 -17.06
CA LEU A 197 16.75 1.23 -16.99
C LEU A 197 15.49 1.86 -16.38
N ILE A 198 15.63 2.95 -15.63
CA ILE A 198 14.46 3.59 -14.98
C ILE A 198 13.42 3.99 -16.04
N ASN A 199 13.84 4.50 -17.19
CA ASN A 199 12.94 4.91 -18.29
C ASN A 199 12.28 3.75 -19.05
N GLU A 200 12.65 2.49 -18.79
CA GLU A 200 11.95 1.31 -19.30
C GLU A 200 10.75 0.95 -18.43
N ILE A 201 10.74 1.38 -17.17
CA ILE A 201 9.72 1.03 -16.19
C ILE A 201 8.88 2.25 -15.81
N PHE A 202 9.46 3.43 -15.72
CA PHE A 202 8.79 4.68 -15.37
C PHE A 202 8.61 5.56 -16.61
N SER A 203 7.40 6.07 -16.85
CA SER A 203 7.15 7.07 -17.90
C SER A 203 7.49 8.47 -17.38
N ASP A 204 8.27 9.27 -18.10
CA ASP A 204 8.72 10.60 -17.63
C ASP A 204 9.42 10.53 -16.24
N PRO A 205 10.53 9.76 -16.11
CA PRO A 205 11.27 9.71 -14.86
C PRO A 205 12.02 11.03 -14.58
N PRO A 206 12.32 11.34 -13.31
CA PRO A 206 13.17 12.47 -12.96
C PRO A 206 14.58 12.28 -13.54
N GLN A 207 15.25 13.38 -13.87
CA GLN A 207 16.64 13.32 -14.33
C GLN A 207 17.60 13.04 -13.17
N GLN A 208 17.27 13.51 -11.97
CA GLN A 208 18.09 13.36 -10.77
C GLN A 208 17.21 13.01 -9.57
N LEU A 209 16.99 11.71 -9.34
CA LEU A 209 16.25 11.21 -8.18
C LEU A 209 17.03 11.44 -6.88
N GLU A 210 16.42 12.07 -5.89
CA GLU A 210 17.01 12.25 -4.55
C GLU A 210 16.33 11.38 -3.48
N ALA A 211 15.02 11.14 -3.63
CA ALA A 211 14.26 10.33 -2.71
C ALA A 211 13.05 9.71 -3.40
N ALA A 212 12.65 8.54 -2.94
CA ALA A 212 11.42 7.88 -3.37
C ALA A 212 10.68 7.34 -2.15
N VAL A 213 9.34 7.35 -2.22
CA VAL A 213 8.50 6.76 -1.18
C VAL A 213 7.19 6.26 -1.80
N LEU A 214 6.67 5.15 -1.30
CA LEU A 214 5.33 4.69 -1.64
C LEU A 214 4.35 5.30 -0.65
N ASP A 215 3.48 6.17 -1.15
CA ASP A 215 2.28 6.52 -0.40
C ASP A 215 1.25 5.40 -0.55
N HIS A 216 1.12 4.60 0.52
CA HIS A 216 0.16 3.50 0.58
C HIS A 216 -1.30 3.99 0.49
N ARG A 217 -1.61 5.19 1.00
CA ARG A 217 -2.98 5.73 1.03
C ARG A 217 -3.44 6.11 -0.38
N MET A 218 -2.58 6.80 -1.11
CA MET A 218 -2.85 7.25 -2.48
C MET A 218 -2.49 6.21 -3.54
N ARG A 219 -1.82 5.11 -3.15
CA ARG A 219 -1.18 4.12 -4.05
C ARG A 219 -0.31 4.79 -5.11
N LYS A 220 0.42 5.83 -4.70
CA LYS A 220 1.33 6.56 -5.59
C LYS A 220 2.75 6.34 -5.14
N LEU A 221 3.58 5.91 -6.08
CA LEU A 221 5.02 6.00 -5.88
C LEU A 221 5.43 7.45 -6.17
N ILE A 222 6.04 8.10 -5.20
CA ILE A 222 6.39 9.51 -5.26
C ILE A 222 7.90 9.63 -5.32
N PHE A 223 8.39 10.28 -6.37
CA PHE A 223 9.78 10.63 -6.56
C PHE A 223 10.00 12.11 -6.33
N PHE A 224 11.04 12.43 -5.58
CA PHE A 224 11.52 13.79 -5.37
C PHE A 224 12.77 13.98 -6.21
N GLU A 225 12.67 14.88 -7.19
CA GLU A 225 13.76 15.26 -8.07
C GLU A 225 14.55 16.42 -7.47
N ARG A 226 15.86 16.38 -7.69
CA ARG A 226 16.72 17.53 -7.39
C ARG A 226 16.21 18.78 -8.09
N GLY A 227 16.09 19.87 -7.32
CA GLY A 227 15.57 21.14 -7.84
C GLY A 227 14.09 21.36 -7.55
N GLY A 228 13.46 20.50 -6.75
CA GLY A 228 12.13 20.77 -6.19
C GLY A 228 10.99 20.40 -7.13
N THR A 229 11.15 19.31 -7.88
CA THR A 229 10.06 18.74 -8.66
C THR A 229 9.66 17.39 -8.09
N LEU A 230 8.37 17.19 -7.90
CA LEU A 230 7.80 15.93 -7.46
C LEU A 230 7.11 15.24 -8.63
N HIS A 231 7.32 13.93 -8.74
CA HIS A 231 6.69 13.07 -9.72
C HIS A 231 5.93 11.96 -8.98
N ALA A 232 4.63 11.85 -9.25
CA ALA A 232 3.81 10.78 -8.70
C ALA A 232 3.48 9.77 -9.81
N TYR A 233 3.58 8.48 -9.50
CA TYR A 233 3.32 7.39 -10.43
C TYR A 233 2.28 6.44 -9.87
N PHE A 234 1.52 5.79 -10.75
CA PHE A 234 0.77 4.58 -10.42
C PHE A 234 1.29 3.41 -11.26
N HIS A 235 1.23 2.21 -10.69
CA HIS A 235 1.60 1.01 -11.44
C HIS A 235 0.45 0.59 -12.36
N SER A 236 0.71 0.48 -13.67
CA SER A 236 -0.23 -0.09 -14.63
C SER A 236 0.12 -1.56 -14.88
N ASN A 237 -0.77 -2.46 -14.47
CA ASN A 237 -0.60 -3.89 -14.72
C ASN A 237 -0.67 -4.24 -16.22
N PHE A 238 -1.42 -3.46 -17.01
CA PHE A 238 -1.56 -3.69 -18.45
C PHE A 238 -0.25 -3.43 -19.21
N PHE A 239 0.42 -2.32 -18.90
CA PHE A 239 1.72 -1.99 -19.50
C PHE A 239 2.90 -2.59 -18.71
N ASN A 240 2.63 -3.16 -17.54
CA ASN A 240 3.62 -3.63 -16.57
C ASN A 240 4.70 -2.57 -16.28
N ARG A 241 4.25 -1.32 -16.08
CA ARG A 241 5.07 -0.12 -15.94
C ARG A 241 4.40 0.90 -15.03
N TYR A 242 5.21 1.78 -14.45
CA TYR A 242 4.78 2.93 -13.67
C TYR A 242 4.49 4.12 -14.59
N LEU A 243 3.22 4.53 -14.63
CA LEU A 243 2.75 5.65 -15.43
C LEU A 243 2.68 6.92 -14.59
N SER A 244 3.07 8.04 -15.20
CA SER A 244 3.01 9.37 -14.58
C SER A 244 1.56 9.71 -14.26
N ALA A 245 1.29 9.93 -12.98
CA ALA A 245 0.00 10.40 -12.49
C ALA A 245 -0.07 11.92 -12.58
N TYR A 246 0.95 12.58 -12.02
CA TYR A 246 1.10 14.03 -12.05
C TYR A 246 2.54 14.42 -11.70
N LYS A 247 2.90 15.63 -12.13
CA LYS A 247 4.16 16.28 -11.81
C LYS A 247 3.84 17.66 -11.24
N ARG A 248 4.48 18.03 -10.12
CA ARG A 248 4.23 19.31 -9.44
C ARG A 248 5.53 19.90 -8.91
N ARG A 249 5.56 21.22 -8.81
CA ARG A 249 6.65 21.91 -8.11
C ARG A 249 6.46 21.73 -6.61
N PHE A 250 7.55 21.42 -5.92
CA PHE A 250 7.64 21.32 -4.47
C PHE A 250 8.45 22.52 -3.98
N ASP A 251 7.75 23.62 -3.68
CA ASP A 251 8.40 24.92 -3.41
C ASP A 251 9.17 24.93 -2.08
N GLN A 252 8.82 24.05 -1.14
CA GLN A 252 9.50 23.87 0.15
C GLN A 252 10.71 22.92 0.04
N TYR A 253 11.36 22.89 -1.12
CA TYR A 253 12.38 21.90 -1.42
C TYR A 253 13.65 22.07 -0.57
N HIS A 254 14.06 20.97 0.04
CA HIS A 254 15.37 20.77 0.66
C HIS A 254 16.14 19.71 -0.14
N HIS A 255 17.47 19.71 -0.06
CA HIS A 255 18.27 18.59 -0.56
C HIS A 255 18.00 17.34 0.28
N LEU A 256 17.18 16.44 -0.26
CA LEU A 256 16.75 15.26 0.44
C LEU A 256 17.85 14.19 0.41
N THR A 257 18.03 13.49 1.52
CA THR A 257 18.77 12.23 1.54
C THR A 257 17.85 11.07 1.21
N GLY A 258 16.58 11.13 1.64
CA GLY A 258 15.62 10.06 1.42
C GLY A 258 14.21 10.46 1.83
N ALA A 259 13.27 9.60 1.53
CA ALA A 259 11.88 9.69 1.98
C ALA A 259 11.46 8.32 2.47
N ILE A 260 10.74 8.25 3.57
CA ILE A 260 10.37 6.97 4.20
C ILE A 260 8.91 6.96 4.59
N SER A 261 8.26 5.82 4.35
CA SER A 261 7.00 5.50 5.01
C SER A 261 7.33 5.08 6.44
N PHE A 262 6.87 5.87 7.39
CA PHE A 262 7.10 5.72 8.81
C PHE A 262 5.83 5.19 9.49
N LYS A 263 5.91 4.97 10.81
CA LYS A 263 4.82 4.41 11.61
C LYS A 263 3.50 5.11 11.33
N SER A 264 2.43 4.34 11.18
CA SER A 264 1.11 4.84 10.81
C SER A 264 1.13 5.55 9.46
N GLY A 265 1.78 4.97 8.45
CA GLY A 265 1.75 5.46 7.06
C GLY A 265 2.22 6.90 6.82
N ALA A 266 2.80 7.56 7.83
CA ALA A 266 3.28 8.93 7.72
C ALA A 266 4.49 8.96 6.79
N ILE A 267 4.57 9.96 5.91
CA ILE A 267 5.73 10.12 5.05
C ILE A 267 6.68 11.12 5.69
N LEU A 268 7.89 10.69 5.99
CA LEU A 268 8.96 11.57 6.44
C LEU A 268 9.91 11.88 5.28
N LEU A 269 10.15 13.16 5.03
CA LEU A 269 11.22 13.64 4.15
C LEU A 269 12.44 13.91 5.01
N LEU A 270 13.60 13.39 4.62
CA LEU A 270 14.85 13.49 5.36
C LEU A 270 15.82 14.35 4.56
N ASP A 271 16.43 15.37 5.19
CA ASP A 271 17.38 16.26 4.53
C ASP A 271 18.85 15.99 4.92
N LYS A 272 19.77 16.55 4.13
CA LYS A 272 21.22 16.41 4.35
C LYS A 272 21.73 17.00 5.68
N ASN A 273 20.94 17.84 6.34
CA ASN A 273 21.31 18.50 7.59
C ASN A 273 20.79 17.75 8.82
N TYR A 274 20.33 16.49 8.64
CA TYR A 274 19.77 15.68 9.70
C TYR A 274 18.48 16.29 10.28
N LYS A 275 17.65 16.84 9.39
CA LYS A 275 16.30 17.29 9.68
C LYS A 275 15.27 16.41 8.98
N TYR A 276 14.04 16.45 9.49
CA TYR A 276 12.89 15.84 8.83
C TYR A 276 11.71 16.78 8.75
N ALA A 277 10.85 16.53 7.77
CA ALA A 277 9.51 17.09 7.66
C ALA A 277 8.52 15.96 7.40
N THR A 278 7.28 16.15 7.84
CA THR A 278 6.16 15.30 7.42
C THR A 278 5.64 15.79 6.07
N TYR A 279 5.30 14.87 5.17
CA TYR A 279 4.77 15.19 3.85
C TYR A 279 3.31 14.74 3.71
N ASP A 280 2.44 15.65 3.29
CA ASP A 280 1.07 15.35 2.89
C ASP A 280 0.99 15.29 1.37
N SER A 281 0.82 14.07 0.85
CA SER A 281 0.71 13.77 -0.57
C SER A 281 -0.58 14.26 -1.23
N ARG A 282 -1.64 14.53 -0.46
CA ARG A 282 -2.91 15.06 -0.98
C ARG A 282 -2.77 16.54 -1.25
N LEU A 283 -2.16 17.26 -0.31
CA LEU A 283 -1.89 18.69 -0.42
C LEU A 283 -0.67 18.98 -1.30
N GLY A 284 0.28 18.04 -1.36
CA GLY A 284 1.52 18.19 -2.10
C GLY A 284 2.54 19.10 -1.40
N ASN A 285 2.46 19.21 -0.07
CA ASN A 285 3.32 20.07 0.74
C ASN A 285 3.92 19.31 1.93
N SER A 286 4.93 19.91 2.54
CA SER A 286 5.53 19.42 3.78
C SER A 286 5.31 20.40 4.93
N SER A 287 5.40 19.88 6.15
CA SER A 287 5.66 20.71 7.32
C SER A 287 7.07 21.32 7.27
N GLU A 288 7.35 22.19 8.24
CA GLU A 288 8.69 22.76 8.39
C GLU A 288 9.71 21.68 8.77
N PHE A 289 10.90 21.74 8.16
CA PHE A 289 11.99 20.83 8.49
C PHE A 289 12.58 21.14 9.86
N LYS A 290 12.41 20.20 10.79
CA LYS A 290 12.95 20.26 12.16
C LYS A 290 14.03 19.21 12.38
N PRO A 291 14.96 19.41 13.34
CA PRO A 291 15.97 18.41 13.67
C PRO A 291 15.35 17.04 13.95
N ILE A 292 15.99 15.97 13.49
CA ILE A 292 15.61 14.61 13.88
C ILE A 292 15.85 14.45 15.38
N ASP A 293 14.76 14.16 16.10
CA ASP A 293 14.70 13.97 17.54
C ASP A 293 14.56 12.49 17.96
N PHE A 294 14.42 11.59 16.98
CA PHE A 294 14.43 10.14 17.18
C PHE A 294 15.81 9.66 17.65
N GLN A 295 15.90 9.04 18.82
CA GLN A 295 17.17 8.56 19.34
C GLN A 295 17.79 7.52 18.40
N ASN A 296 19.12 7.56 18.26
CA ASN A 296 19.90 6.60 17.47
C ASN A 296 19.49 6.48 15.99
N PHE A 297 18.66 7.39 15.46
CA PHE A 297 18.20 7.31 14.08
C PHE A 297 19.38 7.48 13.11
N PRO A 298 19.59 6.57 12.14
CA PRO A 298 20.74 6.63 11.25
C PRO A 298 20.81 7.92 10.41
N ARG A 299 22.02 8.42 10.19
CA ARG A 299 22.26 9.55 9.27
C ARG A 299 22.21 9.08 7.81
N ASN A 300 21.81 9.99 6.92
CA ASN A 300 21.81 9.79 5.46
C ASN A 300 20.97 8.58 5.00
N VAL A 301 19.83 8.35 5.65
CA VAL A 301 18.86 7.35 5.21
C VAL A 301 18.31 7.73 3.83
N ARG A 302 18.30 6.75 2.93
CA ARG A 302 17.87 6.79 1.52
C ARG A 302 16.45 6.29 1.30
N GLY A 303 15.98 5.43 2.21
CA GLY A 303 14.65 4.84 2.16
C GLY A 303 14.48 3.83 3.31
N ALA A 304 13.27 3.32 3.45
CA ALA A 304 12.92 2.35 4.48
C ALA A 304 11.99 1.26 3.94
N ILE A 305 12.07 0.09 4.55
CA ILE A 305 11.16 -1.04 4.32
C ILE A 305 10.69 -1.56 5.67
N LYS A 306 9.41 -1.91 5.79
CA LYS A 306 8.84 -2.50 6.99
C LYS A 306 9.51 -3.85 7.28
N ALA A 307 9.98 -4.05 8.51
CA ALA A 307 10.53 -5.32 8.97
C ALA A 307 9.50 -6.15 9.76
N SER A 308 8.55 -5.48 10.40
CA SER A 308 7.44 -6.08 11.14
C SER A 308 6.08 -5.66 10.57
N HIS A 309 5.05 -6.49 10.80
CA HIS A 309 3.69 -6.21 10.35
C HIS A 309 3.06 -4.99 11.03
N ASP A 310 3.45 -4.71 12.28
CA ASP A 310 2.94 -3.61 13.08
C ASP A 310 3.72 -2.29 12.89
N GLU A 311 4.67 -2.25 11.97
CA GLU A 311 5.53 -1.10 11.66
C GLU A 311 6.41 -0.62 12.84
N SER A 312 6.50 -1.40 13.92
CA SER A 312 7.41 -1.11 15.04
C SER A 312 8.88 -1.24 14.64
N GLN A 313 9.18 -2.04 13.61
CA GLN A 313 10.54 -2.24 13.11
C GLN A 313 10.65 -1.87 11.63
N LEU A 314 11.68 -1.08 11.31
CA LEU A 314 12.01 -0.67 9.96
C LEU A 314 13.43 -1.08 9.60
N TYR A 315 13.63 -1.63 8.40
CA TYR A 315 14.93 -1.62 7.75
C TYR A 315 15.17 -0.23 7.17
N LEU A 316 16.10 0.52 7.76
CA LEU A 316 16.55 1.82 7.27
C LEU A 316 17.81 1.65 6.43
N PHE A 317 17.76 2.12 5.20
CA PHE A 317 18.84 1.94 4.23
C PHE A 317 19.63 3.21 4.07
N THR A 318 20.95 3.08 4.11
CA THR A 318 21.89 4.13 3.71
C THR A 318 22.65 3.68 2.46
N ASN A 319 23.63 4.46 1.99
CA ASN A 319 24.41 4.08 0.81
C ASN A 319 25.12 2.73 0.93
N ASN A 320 25.54 2.33 2.15
CA ASN A 320 26.39 1.16 2.35
C ASN A 320 26.01 0.29 3.56
N ARG A 321 25.01 0.68 4.34
CA ARG A 321 24.56 -0.03 5.54
C ARG A 321 23.05 -0.10 5.62
N VAL A 322 22.57 -1.16 6.26
CA VAL A 322 21.16 -1.35 6.62
C VAL A 322 21.05 -1.49 8.13
N TYR A 323 20.12 -0.76 8.71
CA TYR A 323 19.84 -0.74 10.14
C TYR A 323 18.45 -1.31 10.38
N LEU A 324 18.31 -2.32 11.23
CA LEU A 324 17.02 -2.70 11.80
C LEU A 324 16.77 -1.74 12.98
N TYR A 325 15.87 -0.81 12.77
CA TYR A 325 15.55 0.24 13.72
C TYR A 325 14.17 -0.01 14.33
N ASN A 326 14.12 -0.04 15.66
CA ASN A 326 12.87 -0.11 16.41
C ASN A 326 12.37 1.32 16.63
N VAL A 327 11.22 1.64 16.05
CA VAL A 327 10.62 2.97 16.08
C VAL A 327 10.07 3.31 17.47
N ASP A 328 9.63 2.31 18.22
CA ASP A 328 8.97 2.50 19.51
C ASP A 328 9.97 2.63 20.66
N GLU A 329 11.06 1.88 20.57
CA GLU A 329 12.16 1.93 21.53
C GLU A 329 13.26 2.94 21.15
N GLU A 330 13.23 3.46 19.92
CA GLU A 330 14.23 4.36 19.35
C GLU A 330 15.68 3.83 19.45
N ILE A 331 15.83 2.55 19.11
CA ILE A 331 17.12 1.85 19.11
C ILE A 331 17.40 1.18 17.77
N VAL A 332 18.69 1.07 17.45
CA VAL A 332 19.17 0.19 16.39
C VAL A 332 19.40 -1.20 16.98
N GLU A 333 18.55 -2.14 16.61
CA GLU A 333 18.65 -3.54 17.08
C GLU A 333 19.72 -4.33 16.32
N LYS A 334 19.91 -4.00 15.03
CA LYS A 334 20.91 -4.64 14.18
C LYS A 334 21.46 -3.67 13.15
N GLU A 335 22.75 -3.78 12.88
CA GLU A 335 23.42 -3.11 11.78
C GLU A 335 24.17 -4.14 10.93
N GLN A 336 24.10 -4.00 9.61
CA GLN A 336 24.86 -4.84 8.68
C GLN A 336 25.22 -4.10 7.39
N ALA A 337 26.20 -4.62 6.66
CA ALA A 337 26.58 -4.07 5.36
C ALA A 337 25.42 -4.21 4.35
N LEU A 338 25.29 -3.25 3.44
CA LEU A 338 24.26 -3.30 2.41
C LEU A 338 24.42 -4.51 1.50
N SER A 339 25.63 -4.82 1.06
CA SER A 339 25.93 -5.98 0.22
C SER A 339 25.51 -7.30 0.88
N GLU A 340 25.72 -7.42 2.19
CA GLU A 340 25.28 -8.57 2.97
C GLU A 340 23.75 -8.66 3.04
N TRP A 341 23.06 -7.53 3.26
CA TRP A 341 21.59 -7.52 3.28
C TRP A 341 20.99 -7.93 1.92
N LEU A 342 21.58 -7.45 0.82
CA LEU A 342 21.13 -7.73 -0.54
C LEU A 342 21.52 -9.13 -1.05
N ASN A 343 22.17 -9.97 -0.24
CA ASN A 343 22.69 -11.27 -0.64
C ASN A 343 23.60 -11.21 -1.89
N CYS A 344 24.34 -10.12 -1.99
CA CYS A 344 25.28 -9.83 -3.07
C CYS A 344 26.67 -10.28 -2.66
N ARG A 345 27.14 -11.42 -3.16
CA ARG A 345 28.50 -11.92 -2.95
C ARG A 345 29.29 -11.95 -4.25
#